data_AF-T0ZBY1-F1
#
_entry.id   AF-T0ZBY1-F1
#
_cell.length_a   1.000
_cell.length_b   1.000
_cell.length_c   1.000
_cell.angle_alpha   90.00
_cell.angle_beta   90.00
_cell.angle_gamma   90.00
#
_symmetry.space_group_name_H-M   'P 1'
#
loop_
_entity.id
_entity.type
_entity.pdbx_description
1 polymer ?
#
loop_
_entity_poly.entity_id
_entity_poly.type
_entity_poly.pdbx_seq_one_letter_code
_entity_poly.pdbx_strand_id
1 'polypeptide(L)' 'MVADENRLARFGVDLLRQVFAAYGTTLEVLEPKPKDTPETELANDLIAIITSFSARLYGLQSHKTRTLLATARAVVKDP' A
#
# COMPACT_ATOMS: atom_id res chain seq x y z
N MET A 1 1.84 13.46 13.61
CA MET A 1 1.46 13.95 12.27
C MET A 1 2.13 13.10 11.21
N VAL A 2 1.39 12.75 10.16
CA VAL A 2 1.90 12.17 8.91
C VAL A 2 1.45 13.04 7.75
N ALA A 3 2.19 13.06 6.64
CA ALA A 3 1.78 13.82 5.46
C ALA A 3 0.50 13.25 4.84
N ASP A 4 0.43 11.93 4.62
CA ASP A 4 -0.74 11.21 4.10
C ASP A 4 -0.88 9.83 4.80
N GLU A 5 -2.06 9.20 4.72
CA GLU A 5 -2.31 7.90 5.36
C GLU A 5 -1.49 6.75 4.77
N ASN A 6 -1.19 6.79 3.46
CA ASN A 6 -0.41 5.74 2.79
C ASN A 6 1.06 5.75 3.24
N ARG A 7 1.58 6.88 3.72
CA ARG A 7 2.91 6.97 4.36
C ARG A 7 2.95 6.35 5.75
N LEU A 8 1.81 6.27 6.44
CA LEU A 8 1.73 5.56 7.70
C LEU A 8 1.72 4.05 7.45
N ALA A 9 0.76 3.59 6.65
CA ALA A 9 0.63 2.20 6.29
C ALA A 9 -0.25 2.04 5.05
N ARG A 10 0.00 0.98 4.26
CA ARG A 10 -0.85 0.65 3.12
C ARG A 10 -2.18 0.00 3.54
N PHE A 11 -2.14 -0.76 4.64
CA PHE A 11 -3.30 -1.38 5.26
C PHE A 11 -3.23 -1.20 6.79
N GLY A 12 -4.38 -1.27 7.46
CA GLY A 12 -4.42 -1.26 8.92
C GLY A 12 -4.20 0.13 9.54
N VAL A 13 -4.39 1.21 8.78
CA VAL A 13 -4.36 2.59 9.31
C VAL A 13 -5.36 2.77 10.46
N ASP A 14 -6.57 2.22 10.33
CA ASP A 14 -7.57 2.27 11.40
C ASP A 14 -7.14 1.49 12.65
N LEU A 15 -6.50 0.33 12.47
CA LEU A 15 -5.93 -0.44 13.58
C LEU A 15 -4.84 0.38 14.28
N LEU A 16 -3.93 0.97 13.52
CA LEU A 16 -2.87 1.84 14.07
C LEU A 16 -3.46 3.05 14.80
N ARG A 17 -4.52 3.65 14.26
CA ARG A 17 -5.25 4.76 14.89
C ARG A 17 -5.84 4.34 16.25
N GLN A 18 -6.44 3.14 16.34
CA GLN A 18 -6.94 2.59 17.61
C GLN A 18 -5.81 2.32 18.60
N VAL A 19 -4.70 1.74 18.14
CA VAL A 19 -3.52 1.48 18.97
C VAL A 19 -2.97 2.80 19.51
N PHE A 20 -2.77 3.81 18.67
CA PHE A 20 -2.27 5.12 19.10
C PHE A 20 -3.21 5.76 20.12
N ALA A 21 -4.53 5.72 19.89
CA ALA A 21 -5.51 6.24 20.82
C ALA A 21 -5.46 5.54 22.20
N ALA A 22 -5.21 4.23 22.23
CA ALA A 22 -5.03 3.48 23.47
C ALA A 22 -3.82 3.95 24.30
N TYR A 23 -2.80 4.52 23.65
CA TYR A 23 -1.63 5.13 24.29
C TYR A 23 -1.75 6.66 24.40
N GLY A 24 -2.94 7.24 24.24
CA GLY A 24 -3.17 8.68 24.34
C GLY A 24 -2.54 9.50 23.21
N THR A 25 -2.24 8.86 22.08
CA THR A 25 -1.65 9.49 20.89
C THR A 25 -2.69 9.65 19.78
N THR A 26 -2.80 10.85 19.22
CA THR A 26 -3.69 11.15 18.09
C THR A 26 -2.93 11.15 16.77
N LEU A 27 -3.47 10.48 15.75
CA LEU A 27 -2.96 10.54 14.38
C LEU A 27 -3.56 11.73 13.63
N GLU A 28 -2.72 12.72 13.34
CA GLU A 28 -3.04 13.82 12.41
C GLU A 28 -2.46 13.57 11.02
N VAL A 29 -3.24 13.85 9.98
CA VAL A 29 -2.85 13.76 8.57
C VAL A 29 -2.85 15.17 7.98
N LEU A 30 -1.71 15.62 7.46
CA LEU A 30 -1.48 17.02 7.05
C LEU A 30 -2.06 17.33 5.68
N GLU A 31 -1.91 16.40 4.75
CA GLU A 31 -2.41 16.46 3.40
C GLU A 31 -3.41 15.32 3.24
N PRO A 32 -4.70 15.53 3.60
CA PRO A 32 -5.74 14.65 3.10
C PRO A 32 -5.67 14.73 1.57
N LYS A 33 -5.06 13.71 0.94
CA LYS A 33 -4.71 13.70 -0.48
C LYS A 33 -5.85 14.23 -1.35
N PRO A 34 -5.56 14.97 -2.45
CA PRO A 34 -6.45 14.90 -3.59
C PRO A 34 -6.50 13.44 -4.00
N LYS A 35 -7.67 12.82 -3.93
CA LYS A 35 -7.84 11.39 -4.24
C LYS A 35 -7.29 11.15 -5.63
N ASP A 36 -6.22 10.35 -5.73
CA ASP A 36 -6.03 9.52 -6.90
C ASP A 36 -7.38 8.83 -7.15
N THR A 37 -7.75 8.58 -8.40
CA THR A 37 -9.05 7.93 -8.64
C THR A 37 -9.10 6.62 -7.83
N PRO A 38 -10.25 6.25 -7.24
CA PRO A 38 -10.35 5.03 -6.43
C PRO A 38 -9.74 3.80 -7.12
N GLU A 39 -9.82 3.75 -8.44
CA GLU A 39 -9.22 2.73 -9.29
C GLU A 39 -7.69 2.75 -9.24
N THR A 40 -7.07 3.93 -9.29
CA THR A 40 -5.62 4.11 -9.21
C THR A 40 -5.08 3.72 -7.82
N GLU A 41 -5.79 4.08 -6.75
CA GLU A 41 -5.41 3.67 -5.40
C GLU A 41 -5.50 2.15 -5.25
N LEU A 42 -6.60 1.55 -5.70
CA LEU A 42 -6.80 0.10 -5.65
C LEU A 42 -5.76 -0.66 -6.50
N ALA A 43 -5.45 -0.15 -7.68
CA ALA A 43 -4.39 -0.67 -8.54
C ALA A 43 -3.04 -0.71 -7.81
N ASN A 44 -2.65 0.40 -7.19
CA ASN A 44 -1.42 0.49 -6.43
C ASN A 44 -1.43 -0.46 -5.21
N ASP A 45 -2.58 -0.69 -4.58
CA ASP A 45 -2.75 -1.57 -3.42
C ASP A 45 -2.50 -3.01 -3.81
N LEU A 46 -3.12 -3.44 -4.91
CA LEU A 46 -2.96 -4.77 -5.45
C LEU A 46 -1.50 -5.05 -5.82
N ILE A 47 -0.82 -4.08 -6.47
CA ILE A 47 0.61 -4.22 -6.78
C ILE A 47 1.45 -4.36 -5.51
N ALA A 48 1.15 -3.60 -4.45
CA ALA A 48 1.85 -3.71 -3.17
C ALA A 48 1.65 -5.08 -2.51
N ILE A 49 0.41 -5.61 -2.52
CA ILE A 49 0.09 -6.96 -2.02
C ILE A 49 0.89 -8.00 -2.79
N ILE A 50 0.80 -7.99 -4.13
CA ILE A 50 1.50 -8.95 -4.99
C ILE A 50 3.02 -8.89 -4.73
N THR A 51 3.58 -7.69 -4.56
CA THR A 51 5.00 -7.50 -4.23
C THR A 51 5.37 -8.15 -2.90
N SER A 52 4.60 -7.91 -1.84
CA SER A 52 4.85 -8.46 -0.50
C SER A 52 4.82 -10.00 -0.51
N PHE A 53 3.80 -10.59 -1.13
CA PHE A 53 3.66 -12.05 -1.19
C PHE A 53 4.72 -12.69 -2.07
N SER A 54 5.00 -12.14 -3.25
CA SER A 54 6.00 -12.69 -4.16
C SER A 54 7.42 -12.61 -3.61
N ALA A 55 7.77 -11.51 -2.93
CA ALA A 55 9.05 -11.39 -2.25
C ALA A 55 9.23 -12.45 -1.14
N ARG A 56 8.17 -12.79 -0.40
CA ARG A 56 8.20 -13.84 0.64
C ARG A 56 8.21 -15.25 0.07
N LEU A 57 7.47 -15.50 -1.01
CA LEU A 57 7.36 -16.84 -1.62
C LEU A 57 8.57 -17.21 -2.47
N TYR A 58 9.10 -16.25 -3.23
CA TYR A 58 10.12 -16.53 -4.25
C TYR A 58 11.44 -15.81 -3.98
N GLY A 59 11.47 -14.82 -3.08
CA GLY A 59 12.60 -13.92 -2.85
C GLY A 59 12.47 -12.61 -3.61
N LEU A 60 12.94 -11.52 -2.99
CA LEU A 60 12.78 -10.14 -3.50
C LEU A 60 13.36 -9.94 -4.91
N GLN A 61 14.49 -10.60 -5.21
CA GLN A 61 15.19 -10.47 -6.50
C GLN A 61 14.98 -11.67 -7.43
N SER A 62 14.07 -12.59 -7.10
CA SER A 62 13.85 -13.77 -7.93
C SER A 62 13.30 -13.39 -9.31
N HIS A 63 13.67 -14.17 -10.33
CA HIS A 63 13.12 -13.99 -11.66
C HIS A 63 11.59 -14.09 -11.64
N LYS A 64 11.03 -15.03 -10.87
CA LYS A 64 9.58 -15.21 -10.73
C LYS A 64 8.89 -13.96 -10.15
N THR A 65 9.45 -13.35 -9.11
CA THR A 65 8.95 -12.09 -8.53
C THR A 65 8.94 -10.96 -9.57
N ARG A 66 10.03 -10.82 -10.33
CA ARG A 66 10.13 -9.78 -11.37
C ARG A 66 9.11 -9.99 -12.49
N THR A 67 8.98 -11.23 -12.99
CA THR A 67 8.01 -11.57 -14.05
C THR A 67 6.59 -11.31 -13.57
N LEU A 68 6.22 -11.79 -12.37
CA LEU A 68 4.89 -11.59 -11.81
C LEU A 68 4.54 -10.11 -11.66
N LEU A 69 5.48 -9.30 -11.17
CA LEU A 69 5.27 -7.87 -11.00
C LEU A 69 5.16 -7.12 -12.33
N ALA A 70 5.93 -7.52 -13.34
CA ALA A 70 5.81 -6.96 -14.69
C ALA A 70 4.42 -7.25 -15.29
N THR A 71 3.96 -8.50 -15.20
CA THR A 71 2.63 -8.90 -15.68
C THR A 71 1.52 -8.19 -14.92
N ALA A 72 1.58 -8.18 -13.58
CA ALA A 72 0.58 -7.51 -12.76
C ALA A 72 0.48 -6.02 -13.09
N ARG A 73 1.61 -5.32 -13.25
CA ARG A 73 1.62 -3.91 -13.64
C ARG A 73 1.05 -3.66 -15.03
N ALA A 74 1.28 -4.55 -15.99
CA ALA A 74 0.73 -4.43 -17.33
C ALA A 74 -0.79 -4.56 -17.32
N VAL A 75 -1.34 -5.52 -16.57
CA VAL A 75 -2.78 -5.77 -16.48
C VAL A 75 -3.51 -4.68 -15.68
N VAL A 76 -2.87 -4.17 -14.63
CA VAL A 76 -3.52 -3.24 -13.68
C VAL A 76 -3.43 -1.78 -14.13
N LYS A 77 -2.51 -1.44 -15.04
CA LYS A 77 -2.36 -0.07 -15.59
C LYS A 77 -3.15 0.17 -16.88
N ASP A 78 -3.76 -0.86 -17.44
CA ASP A 78 -4.64 -0.76 -18.60
C ASP A 78 -6.10 -0.78 -18.08
N PRO A 79 -6.80 0.36 -18.03
CA PRO A 79 -8.23 0.37 -17.70
C PRO A 79 -9.09 -0.24 -18.81
#